data_AF-A0AAJ2U432-F1
#
_entry.id   AF-A0AAJ2U432-F1
#
_cell.length_a   1.000
_cell.length_b   1.000
_cell.length_c   1.000
_cell.angle_alpha   90.00
_cell.angle_beta   90.00
_cell.angle_gamma   90.00
#
_symmetry.space_group_name_H-M   'P 1'
#
loop_
_entity.id
_entity.type
_entity.pdbx_description
1 polymer ?
#
loop_
_entity_poly.entity_id
_entity_poly.type
_entity_poly.pdbx_seq_one_letter_code
_entity_poly.pdbx_strand_id
1 'polypeptide(L)'
;LVSEAVRRAYPHVKMLNACDMTISIEETIAINYGYDRKNWIPTYYGLNHFGWYTSIYDKSLDKDVLPEIIERLNKDGLQVADF
;
A
#
# COMPACT_ATOMS: atom_id res chain seq x y z
N LEU A 1 10.94 14.56 -8.01
CA LEU A 1 10.23 14.39 -6.72
C LEU A 1 10.38 15.64 -5.88
N VAL A 2 9.28 16.28 -5.47
CA VAL A 2 9.30 17.52 -4.68
C VAL A 2 9.95 17.31 -3.31
N SER A 3 9.68 16.18 -2.66
CA SER A 3 10.25 15.82 -1.35
C SER A 3 11.78 15.83 -1.34
N GLU A 4 12.42 15.31 -2.39
CA GLU A 4 13.89 15.29 -2.48
C GLU A 4 14.47 16.69 -2.72
N ALA A 5 13.79 17.53 -3.51
CA ALA A 5 14.22 18.92 -3.69
C ALA A 5 14.13 19.72 -2.38
N VAL A 6 13.03 19.57 -1.64
CA VAL A 6 12.84 20.22 -0.35
C VAL A 6 13.85 19.72 0.69
N ARG A 7 14.10 18.41 0.77
CA ARG A 7 15.09 17.82 1.69
C ARG A 7 16.50 18.42 1.49
N ARG A 8 16.89 18.66 0.23
CA ARG A 8 18.21 19.25 -0.10
C ARG A 8 18.28 20.74 0.20
N ALA A 9 17.25 21.50 -0.20
CA ALA A 9 17.27 22.95 -0.10
C ALA A 9 16.90 23.46 1.30
N TYR A 10 16.01 22.77 2.01
CA TYR A 10 15.42 23.18 3.28
C TYR A 10 15.39 22.01 4.29
N PRO A 11 16.53 21.45 4.70
CA PRO A 11 16.60 20.22 5.51
C PRO A 11 15.93 20.32 6.89
N HIS A 12 15.64 21.53 7.38
CA HIS A 12 15.05 21.77 8.70
C HIS A 12 13.57 22.19 8.67
N VAL A 13 12.95 22.20 7.48
CA VAL A 13 11.52 22.55 7.36
C VAL A 13 10.64 21.46 7.95
N LYS A 14 9.58 21.84 8.67
CA LYS A 14 8.59 20.89 9.19
C LYS A 14 7.59 20.55 8.10
N MET A 15 7.85 19.49 7.33
CA MET A 15 7.01 19.05 6.22
C MET A 15 6.75 17.54 6.28
N LEU A 16 5.49 17.16 6.07
CA LEU A 16 5.08 15.77 5.88
C LEU A 16 4.75 15.56 4.40
N ASN A 17 5.45 14.62 3.77
CA ASN A 17 5.21 14.23 2.38
C ASN A 17 4.45 12.90 2.39
N ALA A 18 3.25 12.88 1.82
CA ALA A 18 2.39 11.71 1.78
C ALA A 18 1.81 11.51 0.38
N CYS A 19 1.37 10.29 0.10
CA CYS A 19 0.70 9.88 -1.13
C CYS A 19 -0.45 8.94 -0.77
N ASP A 20 -1.56 9.10 -1.45
CA ASP A 20 -2.80 8.35 -1.30
C ASP A 20 -2.80 7.02 -2.07
N MET A 21 -1.99 6.88 -3.12
CA MET A 21 -2.00 5.70 -3.99
C MET A 21 -1.83 4.36 -3.26
N THR A 22 -0.99 4.27 -2.23
CA THR A 22 -0.84 3.02 -1.47
C THR A 22 -2.13 2.67 -0.72
N ILE A 23 -2.81 3.67 -0.16
CA ILE A 23 -4.10 3.49 0.53
C ILE A 23 -5.15 3.01 -0.48
N SER A 24 -5.27 3.66 -1.65
CA SER A 24 -6.24 3.26 -2.67
C SER A 24 -5.98 1.87 -3.23
N ILE A 25 -4.72 1.46 -3.40
CA ILE A 25 -4.36 0.10 -3.82
C ILE A 25 -4.76 -0.91 -2.73
N GLU A 26 -4.44 -0.65 -1.47
CA GLU A 26 -4.79 -1.54 -0.35
C GLU A 26 -6.32 -1.71 -0.23
N GLU A 27 -7.09 -0.62 -0.30
CA GLU A 27 -8.55 -0.66 -0.24
C GLU A 27 -9.15 -1.40 -1.42
N THR A 28 -8.63 -1.18 -2.63
CA THR A 28 -9.08 -1.90 -3.83
C THR A 28 -8.87 -3.41 -3.68
N ILE A 29 -7.69 -3.85 -3.24
CA ILE A 29 -7.40 -5.27 -3.00
C ILE A 29 -8.32 -5.81 -1.92
N ALA A 30 -8.50 -5.10 -0.81
CA ALA A 30 -9.33 -5.54 0.30
C ALA A 30 -10.80 -5.73 -0.13
N ILE A 31 -11.37 -4.79 -0.88
CA ILE A 31 -12.74 -4.87 -1.41
C ILE A 31 -12.88 -6.05 -2.38
N ASN A 32 -11.96 -6.17 -3.34
CA ASN A 32 -12.02 -7.24 -4.36
C ASN A 32 -11.92 -8.63 -3.72
N TYR A 33 -11.12 -8.77 -2.66
CA TYR A 33 -10.78 -10.06 -2.09
C TYR A 33 -11.42 -10.35 -0.73
N GLY A 34 -12.28 -9.47 -0.22
CA GLY A 34 -13.06 -9.72 0.99
C GLY A 34 -12.24 -9.59 2.29
N TYR A 35 -11.23 -8.72 2.29
CA TYR A 35 -10.46 -8.38 3.50
C TYR A 35 -10.97 -7.07 4.12
N ASP A 36 -10.64 -6.85 5.39
CA ASP A 36 -10.76 -5.54 6.03
C ASP A 36 -9.37 -4.89 6.13
N ARG A 37 -9.15 -3.86 5.30
CA ARG A 37 -7.89 -3.10 5.23
C ARG A 37 -7.46 -2.53 6.59
N LYS A 38 -8.38 -2.29 7.53
CA LYS A 38 -8.05 -1.79 8.90
C LYS A 38 -7.26 -2.81 9.72
N ASN A 39 -7.31 -4.08 9.34
CA ASN A 39 -6.57 -5.15 9.99
C ASN A 39 -5.15 -5.31 9.44
N TRP A 40 -4.80 -4.63 8.35
CA TRP A 40 -3.52 -4.83 7.69
C TRP A 40 -2.39 -4.03 8.35
N ILE A 41 -1.24 -4.69 8.44
CA ILE A 41 0.06 -4.10 8.73
C ILE A 41 0.96 -4.42 7.53
N PRO A 42 1.00 -3.54 6.51
CA PRO A 42 1.83 -3.75 5.33
C PRO A 42 3.30 -3.42 5.61
N THR A 43 4.20 -4.24 5.06
CA THR A 43 5.62 -3.88 4.92
C THR A 43 5.83 -3.42 3.48
N TYR A 44 6.17 -2.15 3.30
CA TYR A 44 6.29 -1.48 1.99
C TYR A 44 7.60 -0.69 1.91
N TYR A 45 8.24 -0.70 0.74
CA TYR A 45 9.41 0.13 0.46
C TYR A 45 9.40 0.66 -0.98
N GLY A 46 10.10 1.77 -1.21
CA GLY A 46 10.28 2.33 -2.54
C GLY A 46 10.32 3.86 -2.55
N LEU A 47 10.18 4.42 -3.74
CA LEU A 47 9.97 5.85 -3.94
C LEU A 47 8.47 6.14 -4.02
N ASN A 48 8.09 7.41 -3.88
CA ASN A 48 6.75 7.85 -4.22
C ASN A 48 6.41 7.46 -5.67
N HIS A 49 5.28 6.77 -5.84
CA HIS A 49 4.80 6.17 -7.11
C HIS A 49 5.71 5.07 -7.70
N PHE A 50 6.62 4.49 -6.91
CA PHE A 50 7.51 3.43 -7.39
C PHE A 50 8.00 2.55 -6.23
N GLY A 51 7.14 1.65 -5.76
CA GLY A 51 7.44 0.80 -4.61
C GLY A 51 6.69 -0.52 -4.61
N TRP A 52 7.03 -1.36 -3.63
CA TRP A 52 6.59 -2.75 -3.52
C TRP A 52 6.21 -3.11 -2.09
N TYR A 53 5.20 -3.96 -1.96
CA TYR A 53 4.88 -4.65 -0.72
C TYR A 53 5.73 -5.92 -0.61
N THR A 54 6.34 -6.17 0.55
CA THR A 54 7.04 -7.43 0.86
C THR A 54 6.24 -8.36 1.74
N SER A 55 5.28 -7.82 2.51
CA SER A 55 4.32 -8.59 3.30
C SER A 55 3.08 -7.74 3.58
N ILE A 56 1.94 -8.39 3.82
CA ILE A 56 0.74 -7.74 4.34
C ILE A 56 0.22 -8.65 5.46
N TYR A 57 0.52 -8.30 6.71
CA TYR A 57 0.05 -9.08 7.85
C TYR A 57 -1.36 -8.65 8.24
N ASP A 58 -2.30 -9.60 8.29
CA ASP A 58 -3.67 -9.36 8.73
C ASP A 58 -3.83 -9.75 10.20
N LYS A 59 -4.06 -8.77 11.06
CA LYS A 59 -4.24 -8.98 12.52
C LYS A 59 -5.41 -9.88 12.87
N SER A 60 -6.47 -9.90 12.05
CA SER A 60 -7.69 -10.67 12.34
C SER A 60 -7.52 -12.14 11.99
N LEU A 61 -6.70 -12.44 10.97
CA LEU A 61 -6.40 -13.79 10.51
C LEU A 61 -5.10 -14.36 11.07
N ASP A 62 -4.29 -13.53 11.74
CA ASP A 62 -2.99 -13.88 12.33
C ASP A 62 -2.03 -14.51 11.32
N LYS A 63 -1.97 -13.96 10.09
CA LYS A 63 -1.11 -14.46 9.01
C LYS A 63 -0.72 -13.37 8.00
N ASP A 64 0.35 -13.63 7.25
CA ASP A 64 0.66 -12.87 6.03
C ASP A 64 -0.28 -13.28 4.89
N VAL A 65 -1.01 -12.31 4.35
CA VAL A 65 -2.01 -12.52 3.28
C VAL A 65 -1.47 -12.17 1.90
N LEU A 66 -0.28 -11.58 1.78
CA LEU A 66 0.27 -11.19 0.48
C LEU A 66 0.40 -12.36 -0.52
N PRO A 67 0.84 -13.57 -0.13
CA PRO A 67 0.91 -14.71 -1.06
C PRO A 67 -0.47 -15.08 -1.64
N GLU A 68 -1.50 -15.09 -0.79
CA GLU A 68 -2.88 -15.40 -1.20
C GLU A 68 -3.44 -14.30 -2.12
N ILE A 69 -3.16 -13.04 -1.81
CA ILE A 69 -3.53 -11.89 -2.66
C ILE A 69 -2.90 -12.03 -4.05
N ILE A 70 -1.62 -12.39 -4.15
CA ILE A 70 -0.92 -12.56 -5.43
C ILE A 70 -1.52 -13.72 -6.23
N GLU A 71 -1.85 -14.85 -5.58
CA GLU A 71 -2.51 -15.97 -6.24
C GLU A 71 -3.84 -15.55 -6.85
N ARG A 72 -4.68 -14.86 -6.08
CA ARG A 72 -5.99 -14.37 -6.52
C ARG A 72 -5.88 -13.31 -7.60
N LEU A 73 -4.89 -12.42 -7.51
CA LEU A 73 -4.62 -11.42 -8.53
C LEU A 73 -4.28 -12.04 -9.89
N ASN A 74 -3.46 -13.10 -9.91
CA ASN A 74 -3.10 -13.80 -11.14
C ASN A 74 -4.27 -14.60 -11.74
N LYS A 75 -5.18 -15.07 -10.90
CA LYS A 75 -6.32 -15.91 -11.31
C LYS A 75 -7.53 -15.08 -11.76
N ASP A 76 -7.91 -14.11 -10.93
CA ASP A 76 -9.18 -13.40 -11.02
C ASP A 76 -9.00 -11.95 -11.53
N GLY A 77 -7.76 -11.45 -11.56
CA GLY A 77 -7.47 -10.05 -11.85
C GLY A 77 -7.90 -9.11 -10.71
N LEU A 78 -7.76 -7.81 -10.95
CA LEU A 78 -8.19 -6.76 -10.03
C LEU A 78 -9.15 -5.82 -10.76
N GLN A 79 -10.33 -5.59 -10.19
CA GLN A 79 -11.24 -4.55 -10.66
C GLN A 79 -10.92 -3.25 -9.92
N VAL A 80 -10.98 -2.13 -10.62
CA VAL A 80 -10.88 -0.81 -9.99
C VAL A 80 -12.06 -0.67 -9.03
N ALA A 81 -11.78 -0.45 -7.75
CA ALA A 81 -12.83 -0.23 -6.78
C ALA A 81 -13.50 1.12 -7.04
N ASP A 82 -14.82 1.15 -6.94
CA ASP A 82 -15.65 2.35 -6.95
C ASP A 82 -15.95 2.69 -5.49
N PHE A 83 -15.43 3.82 -5.02
CA PHE A 83 -15.54 4.29 -3.63
C PHE A 83 -16.03 5.73 -3.57
#